data_AF-A0A0Q8QQK5-F1
#
_entry.id   AF-A0A0Q8QQK5-F1
#
_cell.length_a   1.000
_cell.length_b   1.000
_cell.length_c   1.000
_cell.angle_alpha   90.00
_cell.angle_beta   90.00
_cell.angle_gamma   90.00
#
_symmetry.space_group_name_H-M   'P 1'
#
loop_
_entity.id
_entity.type
_entity.pdbx_description
1 polymer ?
#
loop_
_entity_poly.entity_id
_entity_poly.type
_entity_poly.pdbx_seq_one_letter_code
_entity_poly.pdbx_strand_id
1 'polypeptide(L)'
;MRDRLRLETADAHARVDALFGSCDFADAEGYGRFLLAQAAAWETLRPILDSESLARAEALRSDLETLGLPVPEPLSDVDVPSHASLGHRYVLEGSRLGSSVLLRELKAKAPNYSVAASAYLTESAVMEPWKRLFTTLQNDHGVHANGRDIIDDALFVFGLFEKAWRATYSASTRTSRF
;
A
#
# COMPACT_ATOMS: atom_id res chain seq x y z
N MET A 1 20.24 9.46 -2.10
CA MET A 1 18.82 9.88 -2.01
C MET A 1 18.12 9.56 -0.66
N ARG A 2 18.25 8.34 -0.11
CA ARG A 2 17.44 7.80 1.02
C ARG A 2 16.95 8.79 2.10
N ASP A 3 17.85 9.51 2.75
CA ASP A 3 17.50 10.30 3.95
C ASP A 3 16.62 11.51 3.64
N ARG A 4 16.73 12.05 2.42
CA ARG A 4 15.84 13.10 1.93
C ARG A 4 14.43 12.56 1.73
N LEU A 5 14.26 11.39 1.10
CA LEU A 5 12.95 10.73 1.02
C LEU A 5 12.35 10.52 2.40
N ARG A 6 13.09 9.94 3.34
CA ARG A 6 12.61 9.71 4.72
C ARG A 6 12.19 11.01 5.42
N LEU A 7 12.93 12.09 5.26
CA LEU A 7 12.63 13.39 5.87
C LEU A 7 11.45 14.07 5.19
N GLU A 8 11.50 14.22 3.87
CA GLU A 8 10.54 15.01 3.08
C GLU A 8 9.18 14.28 2.90
N THR A 9 9.10 12.95 3.10
CA THR A 9 7.82 12.20 3.12
C THR A 9 7.33 11.83 4.54
N ALA A 10 7.98 12.31 5.61
CA ALA A 10 7.66 11.89 6.99
C ALA A 10 6.19 12.15 7.37
N ASP A 11 5.68 13.35 7.09
CA ASP A 11 4.30 13.73 7.41
C ASP A 11 3.27 12.92 6.61
N ALA A 12 3.60 12.55 5.36
CA ALA A 12 2.73 11.74 4.51
C ALA A 12 2.65 10.29 5.01
N HIS A 13 3.79 9.74 5.43
CA HIS A 13 3.85 8.44 6.10
C HIS A 13 3.04 8.44 7.40
N ALA A 14 3.19 9.46 8.25
CA ALA A 14 2.46 9.56 9.51
C ALA A 14 0.94 9.66 9.33
N ARG A 15 0.46 10.38 8.29
CA ARG A 15 -0.97 10.41 7.96
C ARG A 15 -1.47 9.06 7.49
N VAL A 16 -0.76 8.39 6.58
CA VAL A 16 -1.12 7.05 6.10
C VAL A 16 -1.15 6.04 7.26
N ASP A 17 -0.13 5.99 8.10
CA ASP A 17 -0.10 5.13 9.30
C ASP A 17 -1.31 5.38 10.21
N ALA A 18 -1.67 6.65 10.46
CA ALA A 18 -2.80 6.99 11.31
C ALA A 18 -4.16 6.60 10.70
N LEU A 19 -4.31 6.64 9.37
CA LEU A 19 -5.51 6.18 8.69
C LEU A 19 -5.64 4.65 8.82
N PHE A 20 -4.65 3.88 8.37
CA PHE A 20 -4.75 2.42 8.36
C PHE A 20 -4.68 1.82 9.78
N GLY A 21 -3.96 2.44 10.71
CA GLY A 21 -3.93 2.08 12.13
C GLY A 21 -5.23 2.34 12.89
N SER A 22 -6.25 2.95 12.25
CA SER A 22 -7.59 3.09 12.82
C SER A 22 -8.52 1.89 12.58
N CYS A 23 -8.13 0.93 11.73
CA CYS A 23 -8.85 -0.33 11.56
C CYS A 23 -8.66 -1.24 12.78
N ASP A 24 -9.75 -1.79 13.33
CA ASP A 24 -9.64 -2.93 14.24
C ASP A 24 -9.62 -4.24 13.45
N PHE A 25 -8.51 -4.98 13.55
CA PHE A 25 -8.32 -6.25 12.87
C PHE A 25 -9.00 -7.43 13.59
N ALA A 26 -9.63 -7.20 14.75
CA ALA A 26 -10.56 -8.16 15.36
C ALA A 26 -11.93 -8.20 14.66
N ASP A 27 -12.27 -7.15 13.91
CA ASP A 27 -13.53 -6.99 13.21
C ASP A 27 -13.41 -7.30 11.71
N ALA A 28 -14.45 -7.91 11.16
CA ALA A 28 -14.57 -8.26 9.75
C ALA A 28 -14.69 -7.01 8.87
N GLU A 29 -15.45 -5.99 9.30
CA GLU A 29 -15.56 -4.73 8.58
C GLU A 29 -14.22 -3.97 8.62
N GLY A 30 -13.59 -3.88 9.81
CA GLY A 30 -12.25 -3.33 9.99
C GLY A 30 -11.19 -3.95 9.07
N TYR A 31 -11.02 -5.28 9.08
CA TYR A 31 -10.01 -5.94 8.24
C TYR A 31 -10.36 -5.92 6.74
N GLY A 32 -11.61 -6.17 6.38
CA GLY A 32 -12.07 -6.10 4.99
C GLY A 32 -11.88 -4.70 4.39
N ARG A 33 -12.18 -3.65 5.16
CA ARG A 33 -12.01 -2.27 4.75
C ARG A 33 -10.54 -1.83 4.65
N PHE A 34 -9.63 -2.41 5.45
CA PHE A 34 -8.18 -2.29 5.23
C PHE A 34 -7.79 -2.86 3.86
N LEU A 35 -8.18 -4.10 3.55
CA LEU A 35 -7.82 -4.75 2.28
C LEU A 35 -8.42 -4.02 1.06
N LEU A 36 -9.67 -3.58 1.13
CA LEU A 36 -10.32 -2.80 0.06
C LEU A 36 -9.60 -1.47 -0.20
N ALA A 37 -9.18 -0.76 0.84
CA ALA A 37 -8.43 0.49 0.70
C ALA A 37 -7.04 0.26 0.10
N GLN A 38 -6.34 -0.81 0.49
CA GLN A 38 -5.10 -1.21 -0.17
C GLN A 38 -5.35 -1.55 -1.64
N ALA A 39 -6.39 -2.32 -1.95
CA ALA A 39 -6.64 -2.83 -3.29
C ALA A 39 -6.97 -1.70 -4.28
N ALA A 40 -7.78 -0.71 -3.89
CA ALA A 40 -8.03 0.45 -4.73
C ALA A 40 -6.73 1.22 -5.10
N ALA A 41 -5.74 1.29 -4.20
CA ALA A 41 -4.44 1.88 -4.52
C ALA A 41 -3.59 0.97 -5.45
N TRP A 42 -3.52 -0.34 -5.16
CA TRP A 42 -2.76 -1.29 -5.98
C TRP A 42 -3.34 -1.46 -7.40
N GLU A 43 -4.66 -1.51 -7.54
CA GLU A 43 -5.34 -1.57 -8.85
C GLU A 43 -5.15 -0.28 -9.65
N THR A 44 -5.07 0.88 -8.98
CA THR A 44 -4.71 2.15 -9.65
C THR A 44 -3.26 2.14 -10.14
N LEU A 45 -2.31 1.64 -9.33
CA LEU A 45 -0.89 1.55 -9.73
C LEU A 45 -0.56 0.39 -10.67
N ARG A 46 -1.50 -0.55 -10.89
CA ARG A 46 -1.32 -1.78 -11.66
C ARG A 46 -0.59 -1.61 -13.00
N PRO A 47 -0.80 -0.55 -13.81
CA PRO A 47 -0.10 -0.37 -15.09
C PRO A 47 1.42 -0.20 -14.98
N ILE A 48 1.96 0.18 -13.81
CA ILE A 48 3.38 0.48 -13.60
C ILE A 48 4.10 -0.46 -12.62
N LEU A 49 3.43 -1.49 -12.11
CA LEU A 49 4.02 -2.40 -11.14
C LEU A 49 5.12 -3.26 -11.77
N ASP A 50 6.24 -3.41 -11.06
CA ASP A 50 7.19 -4.48 -11.33
C ASP A 50 6.63 -5.84 -10.88
N SER A 51 7.29 -6.95 -11.25
CA SER A 51 6.78 -8.30 -10.97
C SER A 51 6.60 -8.60 -9.48
N GLU A 52 7.41 -8.01 -8.61
CA GLU A 52 7.34 -8.19 -7.15
C GLU A 52 6.17 -7.38 -6.56
N SER A 53 5.92 -6.19 -7.10
CA SER A 53 4.75 -5.37 -6.78
C SER A 53 3.46 -5.98 -7.30
N LEU A 54 3.47 -6.57 -8.49
CA LEU A 54 2.35 -7.28 -9.08
C LEU A 54 1.98 -8.53 -8.28
N ALA A 55 2.96 -9.29 -7.79
CA ALA A 55 2.73 -10.45 -6.92
C ALA A 55 1.97 -10.06 -5.63
N ARG A 56 2.31 -8.91 -5.02
CA ARG A 56 1.57 -8.36 -3.86
C ARG A 56 0.13 -7.96 -4.22
N ALA A 57 -0.08 -7.37 -5.40
CA ALA A 57 -1.41 -7.02 -5.87
C ALA A 57 -2.29 -8.27 -6.14
N GLU A 58 -1.74 -9.35 -6.70
CA GLU A 58 -2.47 -10.62 -6.85
C GLU A 58 -2.72 -11.32 -5.51
N ALA A 59 -1.76 -11.30 -4.58
CA ALA A 59 -1.96 -11.81 -3.22
C ALA A 59 -3.12 -11.08 -2.50
N LEU A 60 -3.28 -9.78 -2.74
CA LEU A 60 -4.40 -8.98 -2.23
C LEU A 60 -5.74 -9.31 -2.89
N ARG A 61 -5.76 -9.58 -4.20
CA ARG A 61 -6.96 -10.10 -4.86
C ARG A 61 -7.39 -11.45 -4.30
N SER A 62 -6.44 -12.35 -4.04
CA SER A 62 -6.69 -13.67 -3.43
C SER A 62 -7.26 -13.55 -2.01
N ASP A 63 -6.73 -12.63 -1.19
CA ASP A 63 -7.29 -12.34 0.14
C ASP A 63 -8.72 -11.78 0.06
N LEU A 64 -9.00 -10.88 -0.89
CA LEU A 64 -10.35 -10.34 -1.12
C LEU A 64 -11.34 -11.43 -1.59
N GLU A 65 -10.96 -12.24 -2.57
CA GLU A 65 -11.77 -13.37 -3.08
C GLU A 65 -12.10 -14.35 -1.95
N THR A 66 -11.11 -14.71 -1.13
CA THR A 66 -11.29 -15.59 0.03
C THR A 66 -12.27 -15.04 1.07
N LEU A 67 -12.36 -13.71 1.20
CA LEU A 67 -13.30 -13.03 2.09
C LEU A 67 -14.65 -12.71 1.41
N GLY A 68 -14.85 -13.06 0.14
CA GLY A 68 -16.05 -12.73 -0.63
C GLY A 68 -16.21 -11.22 -0.92
N LEU A 69 -15.12 -10.46 -0.87
CA LEU A 69 -15.10 -9.02 -1.10
C LEU A 69 -14.78 -8.72 -2.57
N PRO A 70 -15.46 -7.74 -3.21
CA PRO A 70 -15.17 -7.37 -4.59
C PRO A 70 -13.80 -6.68 -4.69
N VAL A 71 -13.05 -6.99 -5.75
CA VAL A 71 -11.86 -6.20 -6.13
C VAL A 71 -12.33 -4.80 -6.54
N PRO A 72 -11.82 -3.72 -5.92
CA PRO A 72 -12.20 -2.36 -6.30
C PRO A 72 -11.70 -1.99 -7.70
N GLU A 73 -12.49 -1.19 -8.42
CA GLU A 73 -12.03 -0.52 -9.64
C GLU A 73 -10.90 0.49 -9.33
N PRO A 74 -9.97 0.73 -10.28
CA PRO A 74 -9.02 1.83 -10.21
C PRO A 74 -9.69 3.19 -9.98
N LEU A 75 -9.02 4.09 -9.26
CA LEU A 75 -9.52 5.42 -9.00
C LEU A 75 -9.47 6.28 -10.27
N SER A 76 -10.65 6.70 -10.77
CA SER A 76 -10.80 7.45 -12.03
C SER A 76 -10.01 8.74 -12.12
N ASP A 77 -9.80 9.40 -10.98
CA ASP A 77 -9.28 10.76 -10.89
C ASP A 77 -7.79 10.75 -10.48
N VAL A 78 -7.00 9.84 -11.08
CA VAL A 78 -5.57 9.68 -10.79
C VAL A 78 -4.82 9.53 -12.11
N ASP A 79 -3.95 10.50 -12.41
CA ASP A 79 -3.02 10.40 -13.54
C ASP A 79 -1.82 9.56 -13.11
N VAL A 80 -1.71 8.34 -13.64
CA VAL A 80 -0.64 7.40 -13.31
C VAL A 80 0.43 7.50 -14.40
N PRO A 81 1.72 7.69 -14.04
CA PRO A 81 2.78 7.83 -15.04
C PRO A 81 2.93 6.55 -15.87
N SER A 82 3.66 6.63 -17.00
CA SER A 82 3.87 5.46 -17.88
C SER A 82 4.84 4.41 -17.33
N HIS A 83 5.56 4.72 -16.25
CA HIS A 83 6.53 3.83 -15.61
C HIS A 83 6.76 4.22 -14.14
N ALA A 84 7.06 3.24 -13.28
CA ALA A 84 7.35 3.50 -11.88
C ALA A 84 8.75 4.10 -11.70
N SER A 85 8.84 5.24 -11.00
CA SER A 85 10.11 5.84 -10.59
C SER A 85 10.65 5.22 -9.29
N LEU A 86 11.83 5.65 -8.86
CA LEU A 86 12.38 5.30 -7.54
C LEU A 86 11.52 5.82 -6.38
N GLY A 87 10.78 6.91 -6.57
CA GLY A 87 9.86 7.46 -5.56
C GLY A 87 8.67 6.54 -5.31
N HIS A 88 8.07 6.05 -6.39
CA HIS A 88 7.00 5.05 -6.34
C HIS A 88 7.47 3.80 -5.59
N ARG A 89 8.62 3.23 -6.00
CA ARG A 89 9.17 2.00 -5.41
C ARG A 89 9.56 2.21 -3.94
N TYR A 90 10.04 3.39 -3.55
CA TYR A 90 10.37 3.71 -2.15
C TYR A 90 9.16 3.52 -1.21
N VAL A 91 7.98 3.99 -1.61
CA VAL A 91 6.76 3.84 -0.80
C VAL A 91 6.25 2.41 -0.81
N LEU A 92 6.18 1.78 -1.99
CA LEU A 92 5.69 0.40 -2.12
C LEU A 92 6.56 -0.61 -1.35
N GLU A 93 7.88 -0.49 -1.40
CA GLU A 93 8.80 -1.35 -0.61
C GLU A 93 8.92 -0.93 0.87
N GLY A 94 8.60 0.33 1.19
CA GLY A 94 8.72 0.89 2.54
C GLY A 94 7.64 0.40 3.52
N SER A 95 6.43 0.09 3.02
CA SER A 95 5.25 -0.34 3.81
C SER A 95 5.46 -1.56 4.72
N ARG A 96 6.52 -2.32 4.46
CA ARG A 96 6.79 -3.66 4.94
C ARG A 96 6.98 -3.83 6.45
N LEU A 97 7.56 -2.84 7.14
CA LEU A 97 7.64 -2.88 8.61
C LEU A 97 6.24 -2.78 9.21
N GLY A 98 5.38 -1.95 8.63
CA GLY A 98 3.94 -1.91 8.90
C GLY A 98 3.29 -3.27 8.63
N SER A 99 3.45 -3.84 7.43
CA SER A 99 2.89 -5.16 7.08
C SER A 99 3.30 -6.27 8.06
N SER A 100 4.54 -6.25 8.55
CA SER A 100 5.03 -7.22 9.54
C SER A 100 4.34 -7.08 10.91
N VAL A 101 4.07 -5.85 11.34
CA VAL A 101 3.33 -5.55 12.57
C VAL A 101 1.85 -5.91 12.41
N LEU A 102 1.22 -5.50 11.31
CA LEU A 102 -0.18 -5.79 10.97
C LEU A 102 -0.44 -7.29 10.83
N LEU A 103 0.49 -8.06 10.24
CA LEU A 103 0.39 -9.53 10.17
C LEU A 103 0.43 -10.18 11.56
N ARG A 104 1.26 -9.66 12.47
CA ARG A 104 1.29 -10.14 13.87
C ARG A 104 0.01 -9.77 14.62
N GLU A 105 -0.54 -8.59 14.36
CA GLU A 105 -1.81 -8.15 14.93
C GLU A 105 -2.99 -9.00 14.41
N LEU A 106 -3.07 -9.25 13.10
CA LEU A 106 -4.06 -10.15 12.50
C LEU A 106 -4.00 -11.55 13.13
N LYS A 107 -2.79 -12.11 13.31
CA LYS A 107 -2.57 -13.40 14.00
C LYS A 107 -3.08 -13.42 15.43
N ALA A 108 -3.00 -12.30 16.14
CA ALA A 108 -3.41 -12.19 17.54
C ALA A 108 -4.91 -11.92 17.70
N LYS A 109 -5.48 -11.07 16.84
CA LYS A 109 -6.87 -10.58 16.93
C LYS A 109 -7.88 -11.42 16.15
N ALA A 110 -7.51 -11.89 14.96
CA ALA A 110 -8.37 -12.71 14.11
C ALA A 110 -7.60 -13.89 13.47
N PRO A 111 -7.29 -14.95 14.26
CA PRO A 111 -6.55 -16.12 13.78
C PRO A 111 -7.17 -16.76 12.52
N ASN A 112 -8.50 -16.77 12.42
CA ASN A 112 -9.23 -17.31 11.27
C ASN A 112 -8.89 -16.56 9.97
N TYR A 113 -8.90 -15.21 10.00
CA TYR A 113 -8.51 -14.39 8.85
C TYR A 113 -7.00 -14.49 8.59
N SER A 114 -6.16 -14.60 9.62
CA SER A 114 -4.73 -14.83 9.39
C SER A 114 -4.44 -16.17 8.68
N VAL A 115 -5.26 -17.20 8.88
CA VAL A 115 -5.08 -18.50 8.19
C VAL A 115 -5.66 -18.45 6.77
N ALA A 116 -6.83 -17.83 6.59
CA ALA A 116 -7.53 -17.83 5.31
C ALA A 116 -7.03 -16.74 4.33
N ALA A 117 -6.89 -15.50 4.80
CA ALA A 117 -6.70 -14.31 3.98
C ALA A 117 -5.61 -13.40 4.59
N SER A 118 -4.34 -13.81 4.46
CA SER A 118 -3.17 -13.01 4.84
C SER A 118 -2.02 -13.06 3.83
N ALA A 119 -2.30 -13.50 2.60
CA ALA A 119 -1.31 -13.59 1.54
C ALA A 119 -0.68 -12.22 1.24
N TYR A 120 -1.49 -11.16 1.18
CA TYR A 120 -1.04 -9.80 0.93
C TYR A 120 -0.05 -9.31 2.00
N LEU A 121 -0.40 -9.47 3.27
CA LEU A 121 0.45 -9.04 4.39
C LEU A 121 1.72 -9.90 4.52
N THR A 122 1.64 -11.17 4.13
CA THR A 122 2.79 -12.10 4.11
C THR A 122 3.76 -11.75 2.99
N GLU A 123 3.28 -11.56 1.76
CA GLU A 123 4.12 -11.15 0.62
C GLU A 123 4.71 -9.75 0.85
N SER A 124 3.90 -8.83 1.40
CA SER A 124 4.36 -7.48 1.76
C SER A 124 5.36 -7.47 2.92
N ALA A 125 5.62 -8.57 3.64
CA ALA A 125 6.59 -8.65 4.73
C ALA A 125 8.06 -8.95 4.27
N VAL A 126 8.27 -9.34 3.00
CA VAL A 126 9.52 -9.92 2.48
C VAL A 126 10.71 -8.94 2.40
N MET A 127 11.83 -9.23 3.09
CA MET A 127 12.97 -8.31 3.29
C MET A 127 13.76 -7.91 2.03
N GLU A 128 13.89 -8.78 1.03
CA GLU A 128 14.93 -8.65 0.00
C GLU A 128 14.72 -7.52 -1.03
N PRO A 129 13.51 -7.26 -1.56
CA PRO A 129 13.26 -6.13 -2.45
C PRO A 129 13.69 -4.78 -1.84
N TRP A 130 13.32 -4.54 -0.57
CA TRP A 130 13.74 -3.35 0.16
C TRP A 130 15.26 -3.23 0.29
N LYS A 131 15.99 -4.32 0.59
CA LYS A 131 17.47 -4.28 0.69
C LYS A 131 18.13 -3.89 -0.63
N ARG A 132 17.60 -4.36 -1.76
CA ARG A 132 18.10 -3.98 -3.10
C ARG A 132 17.84 -2.51 -3.38
N LEU A 133 16.59 -2.05 -3.20
CA LEU A 133 16.24 -0.64 -3.39
C LEU A 133 17.02 0.31 -2.46
N PHE A 134 17.22 -0.08 -1.21
CA PHE A 134 18.00 0.66 -0.23
C PHE A 134 19.46 0.83 -0.66
N THR A 135 20.07 -0.20 -1.25
CA THR A 135 21.42 -0.12 -1.85
C THR A 135 21.44 0.87 -3.01
N THR A 136 20.44 0.83 -3.91
CA THR A 136 20.29 1.80 -5.00
C THR A 136 20.14 3.25 -4.50
N LEU A 137 19.27 3.48 -3.51
CA LEU A 137 18.99 4.82 -2.95
C LEU A 137 20.12 5.42 -2.11
N GLN A 138 21.07 4.59 -1.65
CA GLN A 138 22.32 5.05 -1.04
C GLN A 138 23.35 5.44 -2.09
N ASN A 139 23.53 4.61 -3.12
CA ASN A 139 24.53 4.82 -4.18
C ASN A 139 24.11 5.89 -5.21
N ASP A 140 22.85 6.36 -5.19
CA ASP A 140 22.46 7.57 -5.91
C ASP A 140 23.05 8.83 -5.25
N HIS A 141 24.19 9.24 -5.81
CA HIS A 141 24.93 10.46 -5.52
C HIS A 141 24.48 11.66 -6.38
N GLY A 142 23.22 11.69 -6.82
CA GLY A 142 22.69 12.76 -7.69
C GLY A 142 22.81 12.45 -9.18
N VAL A 143 22.76 11.17 -9.56
CA VAL A 143 22.73 10.74 -10.97
C VAL A 143 21.35 11.01 -11.57
N HIS A 144 20.31 10.98 -10.75
CA HIS A 144 18.98 11.44 -11.14
C HIS A 144 18.92 12.97 -11.05
N ALA A 145 18.81 13.61 -12.23
CA ALA A 145 19.02 15.04 -12.44
C ALA A 145 18.07 15.98 -11.69
N ASN A 146 17.03 15.45 -11.04
CA ASN A 146 16.22 16.23 -10.10
C ASN A 146 15.72 15.32 -8.96
N GLY A 147 16.41 15.35 -7.81
CA GLY A 147 15.98 14.61 -6.62
C GLY A 147 14.63 15.07 -6.04
N ARG A 148 14.06 16.16 -6.57
CA ARG A 148 12.73 16.65 -6.24
C ARG A 148 11.63 15.76 -6.83
N ASP A 149 11.76 15.38 -8.09
CA ASP A 149 10.77 14.57 -8.82
C ASP A 149 10.56 13.21 -8.12
N ILE A 150 11.64 12.57 -7.66
CA ILE A 150 11.62 11.32 -6.88
C ILE A 150 10.83 11.48 -5.56
N ILE A 151 10.84 12.66 -4.95
CA ILE A 151 10.14 12.94 -3.70
C ILE A 151 8.67 13.28 -3.97
N ASP A 152 8.39 14.07 -5.00
CA ASP A 152 7.02 14.38 -5.42
C ASP A 152 6.28 13.09 -5.88
N ASP A 153 6.97 12.16 -6.56
CA ASP A 153 6.48 10.82 -6.90
C ASP A 153 6.17 9.96 -5.66
N ALA A 154 7.01 10.03 -4.63
CA ALA A 154 6.75 9.31 -3.37
C ALA A 154 5.54 9.92 -2.64
N LEU A 155 5.43 11.25 -2.61
CA LEU A 155 4.28 11.96 -2.06
C LEU A 155 2.99 11.66 -2.84
N PHE A 156 3.06 11.51 -4.16
CA PHE A 156 1.95 11.04 -5.00
C PHE A 156 1.44 9.67 -4.55
N VAL A 157 2.33 8.68 -4.34
CA VAL A 157 1.92 7.35 -3.88
C VAL A 157 1.30 7.39 -2.48
N PHE A 158 1.86 8.15 -1.52
CA PHE A 158 1.20 8.34 -0.22
C PHE A 158 -0.19 8.98 -0.36
N GLY A 159 -0.32 10.04 -1.17
CA GLY A 159 -1.61 10.69 -1.44
C GLY A 159 -2.62 9.77 -2.11
N LEU A 160 -2.16 8.82 -2.94
CA LEU A 160 -3.01 7.78 -3.53
C LEU A 160 -3.57 6.82 -2.47
N PHE A 161 -2.75 6.35 -1.53
CA PHE A 161 -3.23 5.53 -0.42
C PHE A 161 -4.21 6.30 0.49
N GLU A 162 -3.97 7.59 0.76
CA GLU A 162 -4.95 8.44 1.46
C GLU A 162 -6.29 8.55 0.70
N LYS A 163 -6.25 8.69 -0.64
CA LYS A 163 -7.44 8.80 -1.50
C LYS A 163 -8.21 7.48 -1.57
N ALA A 164 -7.51 6.36 -1.73
CA ALA A 164 -8.07 5.02 -1.72
C ALA A 164 -8.77 4.68 -0.40
N TRP A 165 -8.14 5.02 0.74
CA TRP A 165 -8.76 4.90 2.06
C TRP A 165 -10.07 5.69 2.16
N ARG A 166 -10.09 6.95 1.71
CA ARG A 166 -11.30 7.80 1.73
C ARG A 166 -12.42 7.25 0.84
N ALA A 167 -12.09 6.66 -0.31
CA ALA A 167 -13.07 6.07 -1.22
C ALA A 167 -13.90 4.95 -0.55
N THR A 168 -13.31 4.17 0.37
CA THR A 168 -14.05 3.12 1.10
C THR A 168 -15.21 3.66 1.95
N TYR A 169 -15.08 4.85 2.56
CA TYR A 169 -16.17 5.46 3.33
C TYR A 169 -17.35 5.92 2.45
N SER A 170 -17.04 6.46 1.25
CA SER A 170 -18.06 6.90 0.28
C SER A 170 -18.87 5.73 -0.28
N ALA A 171 -18.28 4.52 -0.32
CA ALA A 171 -18.99 3.31 -0.72
C ALA A 171 -19.96 2.82 0.37
N SER A 172 -19.53 2.73 1.63
CA SER A 172 -20.39 2.25 2.73
C SER A 172 -21.65 3.10 2.95
N THR A 173 -21.57 4.42 2.72
CA THR A 173 -22.75 5.31 2.79
C THR A 173 -23.79 5.09 1.69
N ARG A 174 -23.47 4.31 0.64
CA ARG A 174 -24.38 3.99 -0.48
C ARG A 174 -25.14 2.67 -0.32
N THR A 175 -24.81 1.83 0.66
CA THR A 175 -25.38 0.47 0.80
C THR A 175 -26.57 0.41 1.77
N SER A 176 -26.78 1.40 2.64
CA SER A 176 -27.94 1.45 3.56
C SER A 176 -29.20 2.06 2.93
N ARG A 177 -29.66 1.53 1.80
CA ARG A 177 -31.00 1.78 1.24
C ARG A 177 -31.53 0.61 0.40
N PHE A 178 -31.99 -0.44 1.05
CA PHE A 178 -33.07 -1.33 0.59
C PHE A 178 -33.83 -1.86 1.81
#